data_AF-A0A7N2R8T6-F1
#
_entry.id   AF-A0A7N2R8T6-F1
#
_cell.length_a   1.000
_cell.length_b   1.000
_cell.length_c   1.000
_cell.angle_alpha   90.00
_cell.angle_beta   90.00
_cell.angle_gamma   90.00
#
_symmetry.space_group_name_H-M   'P 1'
#
loop_
_entity.id
_entity.type
_entity.pdbx_description
1 polymer ?
#
loop_
_entity_poly.entity_id
_entity_poly.type
_entity_poly.pdbx_seq_one_letter_code
_entity_poly.pdbx_strand_id
1 'polypeptide(L)' 'MALKKYNMHMVVANEHLTRKDKVVVVTSNEKISVRRYKTQVGDVVENSLIRLIVERHSAYVEKPDL' A
#
# COMPACT_ATOMS: atom_id res chain seq x y z
N MET A 1 9.78 11.20 8.30
CA MET A 1 8.91 10.08 7.88
C MET A 1 9.72 8.81 7.81
N ALA A 2 9.17 7.67 8.22
CA ALA A 2 9.85 6.37 8.19
C ALA A 2 10.45 6.06 6.80
N LEU A 3 9.75 6.43 5.73
CA LEU A 3 10.22 6.36 4.35
C LEU A 3 11.64 6.92 4.16
N LYS A 4 11.87 8.18 4.57
CA LYS A 4 13.18 8.85 4.46
C LYS A 4 14.20 8.34 5.48
N LYS A 5 13.75 8.04 6.70
CA LYS A 5 14.65 7.59 7.78
C LYS A 5 15.31 6.25 7.46
N TYR A 6 14.59 5.37 6.77
CA TYR A 6 15.04 4.01 6.49
C TYR A 6 15.29 3.74 5.00
N ASN A 7 15.28 4.78 4.17
CA ASN A 7 15.44 4.68 2.71
C ASN A 7 14.55 3.60 2.07
N MET A 8 13.27 3.58 2.44
CA MET A 8 12.30 2.60 1.96
C MET A 8 11.59 3.10 0.71
N HIS A 9 11.28 2.22 -0.23
CA HIS A 9 10.48 2.55 -1.41
C HIS A 9 9.03 2.91 -1.05
N MET A 10 8.51 2.29 0.02
CA MET A 10 7.11 2.40 0.39
C MET A 10 6.90 2.10 1.89
N VAL A 11 5.92 2.75 2.50
CA VAL A 11 5.46 2.48 3.87
C VAL A 11 3.96 2.24 3.85
N VAL A 12 3.53 1.10 4.38
CA VAL A 12 2.10 0.82 4.62
C VAL A 12 1.77 1.23 6.05
N ALA A 13 0.77 2.08 6.21
CA ALA A 13 0.29 2.58 7.49
C ALA A 13 -1.19 2.28 7.66
N ASN A 14 -1.57 1.91 8.88
CA ASN A 14 -2.95 1.66 9.25
C ASN A 14 -3.27 2.38 10.56
N GLU A 15 -4.49 2.87 10.70
CA GLU A 15 -4.99 3.27 12.01
C GLU A 15 -5.47 2.00 12.72
N HIS A 16 -5.25 1.88 14.03
CA HIS A 16 -5.58 0.66 14.76
C HIS A 16 -7.06 0.29 14.65
N LEU A 17 -7.94 1.30 14.72
CA LEU A 17 -9.40 1.14 14.64
C LEU A 17 -9.87 0.72 13.25
N THR A 18 -9.25 1.22 12.19
CA THR A 18 -9.69 1.00 10.80
C THR A 18 -8.79 0.04 10.02
N ARG A 19 -7.85 -0.65 10.69
CA ARG A 19 -6.83 -1.49 10.04
C ARG A 19 -7.36 -2.57 9.10
N LYS A 20 -8.55 -3.11 9.38
CA LYS A 20 -9.20 -4.14 8.55
C LYS A 20 -9.99 -3.57 7.37
N ASP A 21 -10.24 -2.26 7.37
CA ASP A 21 -11.09 -1.60 6.39
C ASP A 21 -10.31 -0.66 5.47
N LYS A 22 -9.27 0.00 5.99
CA LYS A 22 -8.49 1.00 5.29
C LYS A 22 -7.02 0.94 5.73
N VAL A 23 -6.16 0.98 4.72
CA VAL A 23 -4.72 1.20 4.88
C VAL A 23 -4.28 2.32 3.95
N VAL A 24 -3.23 3.02 4.32
CA VAL A 24 -2.64 4.10 3.53
C VAL A 24 -1.21 3.71 3.18
N VAL A 25 -0.94 3.67 1.90
CA VAL A 25 0.38 3.41 1.35
C VAL A 25 1.04 4.74 1.03
N VAL A 26 2.23 4.98 1.57
CA VAL A 26 3.00 6.21 1.39
C VAL A 26 4.26 5.88 0.61
N THR A 27 4.45 6.54 -0.53
CA THR A 27 5.69 6.51 -1.31
C THR A 27 6.36 7.89 -1.27
N SER A 28 7.48 8.05 -1.97
CA SER A 28 8.17 9.34 -2.10
C SER A 28 7.29 10.40 -2.78
N ASN A 29 6.46 9.98 -3.72
CA ASN A 29 5.74 10.86 -4.63
C ASN A 29 4.24 10.98 -4.30
N GLU A 30 3.66 9.97 -3.64
CA GLU A 30 2.20 9.91 -3.45
C GLU A 30 1.77 9.21 -2.16
N LYS A 31 0.49 9.39 -1.83
CA LYS A 31 -0.21 8.69 -0.75
C LYS A 31 -1.46 8.03 -1.32
N ILE A 32 -1.51 6.70 -1.27
CA ILE A 32 -2.56 5.89 -1.87
C ILE A 32 -3.42 5.33 -0.74
N SER A 33 -4.73 5.59 -0.76
CA SER A 33 -5.67 4.98 0.19
C SER A 33 -6.23 3.68 -0.39
N VAL A 34 -5.93 2.56 0.26
CA VAL A 34 -6.49 1.25 -0.08
C VAL A 34 -7.61 0.95 0.90
N ARG A 35 -8.79 0.60 0.39
CA ARG A 35 -9.96 0.23 1.20
C ARG A 35 -10.51 -1.10 0.71
N ARG A 36 -11.07 -1.88 1.62
CA ARG A 36 -11.85 -3.06 1.23
C ARG A 36 -13.18 -2.65 0.60
N TYR A 37 -13.67 -3.49 -0.31
CA TYR A 37 -14.98 -3.35 -0.91
C TYR A 37 -16.02 -3.95 0.03
N LYS A 38 -16.74 -3.09 0.75
CA LYS A 38 -17.79 -3.51 1.70
C LYS A 38 -18.92 -4.34 1.06
N THR A 39 -19.05 -4.30 -0.26
CA THR A 39 -20.08 -4.99 -1.03
C THR A 39 -19.75 -6.45 -1.33
N GLN A 40 -18.50 -6.89 -1.19
CA GLN A 40 -18.12 -8.29 -1.39
C GLN A 40 -18.02 -9.02 -0.06
N VAL A 41 -18.80 -10.10 0.06
CA VAL A 41 -18.76 -11.01 1.22
C VAL A 41 -17.39 -11.68 1.25
N GLY A 42 -16.70 -11.57 2.38
CA GLY A 42 -15.36 -12.14 2.56
C GLY A 42 -14.21 -11.30 2.01
N ASP A 43 -14.47 -10.10 1.49
CA ASP A 43 -13.38 -9.23 1.04
C ASP A 43 -12.56 -8.67 2.21
N VAL A 44 -11.25 -8.73 2.05
CA VAL A 44 -10.25 -8.30 3.02
C VAL A 44 -9.32 -7.28 2.37
N VAL A 45 -8.88 -6.28 3.14
CA VAL A 45 -8.10 -5.15 2.61
C VAL A 45 -6.76 -5.59 2.01
N GLU A 46 -6.24 -6.72 2.49
CA GLU A 46 -5.01 -7.36 2.06
C GLU A 46 -5.06 -7.75 0.58
N ASN A 47 -6.21 -8.12 0.02
CA ASN A 47 -6.33 -8.48 -1.40
C ASN A 47 -5.98 -7.31 -2.31
N SER A 48 -6.61 -6.15 -2.05
CA SER A 48 -6.34 -4.91 -2.78
C SER A 48 -4.92 -4.40 -2.52
N LEU A 49 -4.43 -4.55 -1.29
CA LEU A 49 -3.08 -4.17 -0.92
C LEU A 49 -2.02 -4.99 -1.67
N ILE A 50 -2.15 -6.32 -1.69
CA ILE A 50 -1.21 -7.22 -2.37
C ILE A 50 -1.13 -6.87 -3.86
N ARG A 51 -2.27 -6.66 -4.53
CA ARG A 51 -2.29 -6.27 -5.95
C ARG A 51 -1.51 -4.98 -6.21
N LEU A 52 -1.72 -3.96 -5.38
CA LEU A 52 -0.98 -2.69 -5.48
C LEU A 52 0.53 -2.89 -5.27
N ILE A 53 0.92 -3.69 -4.27
CA ILE A 53 2.33 -3.95 -3.97
C ILE A 53 3.00 -4.71 -5.12
N VAL A 54 2.33 -5.73 -5.68
CA VAL A 54 2.84 -6.50 -6.82
C VAL A 54 3.06 -5.59 -8.03
N GLU A 55 2.09 -4.76 -8.38
CA GLU A 55 2.22 -3.81 -9.50
C GLU A 55 3.41 -2.87 -9.32
N ARG A 56 3.56 -2.30 -8.12
CA ARG A 56 4.69 -1.41 -7.79
C ARG A 56 6.03 -2.12 -7.80
N HIS A 57 6.07 -3.35 -7.30
CA HIS A 57 7.28 -4.16 -7.29
C HIS A 57 7.69 -4.54 -8.71
N SER A 58 6.75 -4.97 -9.55
CA SER A 58 7.01 -5.25 -10.97
C SER A 58 7.54 -4.02 -11.70
N ALA A 59 6.93 -2.84 -11.51
CA ALA A 59 7.41 -1.60 -12.12
C ALA A 59 8.84 -1.23 -11.66
N TYR A 60 9.16 -1.42 -10.38
CA TYR A 60 10.50 -1.20 -9.85
C TYR A 60 11.53 -2.21 -10.39
N VAL A 61 11.15 -3.47 -10.57
CA VAL A 61 12.03 -4.49 -11.17
C VAL A 61 12.32 -4.17 -12.65
N GLU A 62 11.32 -3.70 -13.41
CA GLU A 62 11.51 -3.30 -14.81
C GLU A 62 12.31 -2.00 -14.95
N LYS A 63 12.14 -1.06 -14.00
CA LYS A 63 12.77 0.27 -14.02
C LYS A 63 13.23 0.64 -12.61
N PRO A 64 14.40 0.14 -12.16
CA PRO A 64 14.88 0.37 -10.80
C PRO A 64 15.32 1.81 -10.52
N ASP A 65 15.56 2.61 -11.57
CA ASP A 65 16.11 3.98 -11.48
C ASP A 65 15.05 5.10 -11.54
N LEU A 66 13.76 4.77 -11.41
CA LEU A 66 12.63 5.71 -11.50
C LEU A 66 11.93 5.94 -10.15
#